data_AF-A0A924NTT4-F1
#
_entry.id   AF-A0A924NTT4-F1
#
_cell.length_a   1.000
_cell.length_b   1.000
_cell.length_c   1.000
_cell.angle_alpha   90.00
_cell.angle_beta   90.00
_cell.angle_gamma   90.00
#
_symmetry.space_group_name_H-M   'P 1'
#
loop_
_entity.id
_entity.type
_entity.pdbx_description
1 polymer ?
#
loop_
_entity_poly.entity_id
_entity_poly.type
_entity_poly.pdbx_seq_one_letter_code
_entity_poly.pdbx_strand_id
1 'polypeptide(L)'
;MTFAIHGLPVARGIAIGRAVLVGSSRVEVAHYFVKPEQVPAEIDRVRVGRNAVADELQRLQQSMPKDAPPELTALLDVHLMLLEDETLTTGVKHWITNRLYNAEWALTTQLEIIVRQFDEMEDEYLRERKADLEQVVERILRYMKGVVSPIALPPPVRRKGGLHQMSPDESLTVPLVLIAHDLSPADMLQFKQSVFAGFVTDVGGKTSHTAIVARSLDIPAVVGARSASQLVRQDDWVIIDGDAGVVVVDPSPIILAEYGFKQRQVALERERLTRLRHTPAITLDGHKVELLANIEMPEDAAGAVTAGALGVGLFRSEFLFMGRKGSLPDEEEQYQAYRRAVEGMQGMPVTIRTVDIGADKPLDKGYKEDTHLNPALGLRAIRWSLADPAMFLTQLRAILRAAAHGQV
;
A
#
# COMPACT_ATOMS: atom_id res chain seq x y z
N MET A 1 24.70 19.81 -9.29
CA MET A 1 25.77 18.95 -8.76
C MET A 1 25.14 17.59 -8.51
N THR A 2 25.70 16.52 -9.07
CA THR A 2 25.16 15.18 -8.87
C THR A 2 25.32 14.71 -7.43
N PHE A 3 24.25 14.21 -6.83
CA PHE A 3 24.31 13.56 -5.51
C PHE A 3 23.34 12.37 -5.46
N ALA A 4 23.55 11.48 -4.49
CA ALA A 4 22.71 10.31 -4.28
C ALA A 4 22.05 10.37 -2.90
N ILE A 5 20.80 9.94 -2.84
CA ILE A 5 19.99 9.80 -1.63
C ILE A 5 19.68 8.31 -1.46
N HIS A 6 19.87 7.80 -0.25
CA HIS A 6 19.61 6.40 0.08
C HIS A 6 18.29 6.28 0.85
N GLY A 7 17.48 5.30 0.46
CA GLY A 7 16.25 4.93 1.14
C GLY A 7 16.10 3.41 1.18
N LEU A 8 14.86 2.96 1.34
CA LEU A 8 14.49 1.56 1.37
C LEU A 8 14.00 1.13 -0.02
N PRO A 9 14.58 0.08 -0.62
CA PRO A 9 14.07 -0.50 -1.85
C PRO A 9 12.74 -1.19 -1.57
N VAL A 10 11.71 -0.79 -2.31
CA VAL A 10 10.35 -1.30 -2.12
C VAL A 10 9.88 -2.04 -3.35
N ALA A 11 9.97 -1.39 -4.51
CA ALA A 11 9.55 -1.92 -5.79
C ALA A 11 10.71 -1.80 -6.78
N ARG A 12 11.03 -2.91 -7.42
CA ARG A 12 12.23 -3.09 -8.25
C ARG A 12 12.12 -2.34 -9.57
N GLY A 13 13.26 -2.17 -10.22
CA GLY A 13 13.36 -1.52 -11.52
C GLY A 13 13.99 -0.14 -11.46
N ILE A 14 14.20 0.42 -12.64
CA ILE A 14 14.86 1.70 -12.82
C ILE A 14 13.88 2.67 -13.48
N ALA A 15 13.62 3.79 -12.82
CA ALA A 15 12.86 4.91 -13.40
C ALA A 15 13.81 6.09 -13.64
N ILE A 16 13.67 6.73 -14.79
CA ILE A 16 14.46 7.91 -15.18
C ILE A 16 13.49 8.97 -15.67
N GLY A 17 13.54 10.15 -15.08
CA GLY A 17 12.62 11.22 -15.43
C GLY A 17 12.90 12.55 -14.75
N ARG A 18 12.00 13.51 -14.98
CA ARG A 18 12.05 14.84 -14.36
C ARG A 18 11.28 14.85 -13.05
N ALA A 19 11.89 15.41 -12.00
CA ALA A 19 11.29 15.52 -10.68
C ALA A 19 10.06 16.43 -10.68
N VAL A 20 8.97 15.93 -10.12
CA VAL A 20 7.79 16.71 -9.75
C VAL A 20 7.66 16.63 -8.24
N LEU A 21 7.81 17.77 -7.57
CA LEU A 21 7.67 17.83 -6.13
C LEU A 21 6.20 18.02 -5.76
N VAL A 22 5.70 17.07 -4.95
CA VAL A 22 4.48 17.26 -4.19
C VAL A 22 4.89 17.90 -2.88
N GLY A 23 4.62 19.20 -2.76
CA GLY A 23 4.91 19.94 -1.53
C GLY A 23 4.20 19.29 -0.35
N SER A 24 4.97 18.86 0.66
CA SER A 24 4.43 18.67 2.00
C SER A 24 4.27 20.05 2.61
N SER A 25 3.16 20.70 2.28
CA SER A 25 2.73 21.80 3.12
C SER A 25 2.28 21.18 4.43
N ARG A 26 3.20 20.93 5.37
CA ARG A 26 2.83 20.85 6.79
C ARG A 26 1.98 22.07 7.03
N VAL A 27 0.70 21.85 7.26
CA VAL A 27 -0.27 22.92 7.20
C VAL A 27 0.02 23.83 8.39
N GLU A 28 0.69 24.97 8.19
CA GLU A 28 1.01 25.89 9.29
C GLU A 28 -0.29 26.46 9.86
N VAL A 29 -0.72 25.95 11.01
CA VAL A 29 -1.97 26.37 11.63
C VAL A 29 -1.72 27.59 12.52
N ALA A 30 -2.44 28.69 12.24
CA ALA A 30 -2.46 29.83 13.15
C ALA A 30 -3.26 29.47 14.42
N HIS A 31 -2.66 29.73 15.58
CA HIS A 31 -3.33 29.58 16.87
C HIS A 31 -3.98 30.90 17.28
N TYR A 32 -5.30 30.89 17.51
CA TYR A 32 -6.00 32.00 18.13
C TYR A 32 -7.21 31.51 18.94
N PHE A 33 -7.66 32.37 19.86
CA PHE A 33 -8.84 32.11 20.65
C PHE A 33 -10.10 32.59 19.93
N VAL A 34 -11.14 31.76 19.94
CA VAL A 34 -12.46 32.08 19.38
C VAL A 34 -13.38 32.60 20.47
N LYS A 35 -14.34 33.45 20.10
CA LYS A 35 -15.34 33.91 21.06
C LYS A 35 -16.37 32.80 21.33
N PRO A 36 -17.00 32.74 22.52
CA PRO A 36 -18.00 31.72 22.83
C PRO A 36 -19.14 31.60 21.79
N GLU A 37 -19.51 32.72 21.15
CA GLU A 37 -20.56 32.74 20.12
C GLU A 37 -20.12 32.07 18.81
N GLN A 38 -18.81 31.94 18.58
CA GLN A 38 -18.21 31.35 17.38
C GLN A 38 -17.96 29.84 17.52
N VAL A 39 -18.05 29.29 18.74
CA VAL A 39 -17.84 27.85 19.02
C VAL A 39 -18.68 26.94 18.12
N PRO A 40 -20.00 27.17 17.93
CA PRO A 40 -20.80 26.33 17.04
C PRO A 40 -20.32 26.37 15.58
N ALA A 41 -19.88 27.55 15.10
CA ALA A 41 -19.41 27.73 13.74
C ALA A 41 -18.06 27.01 13.52
N GLU A 42 -17.16 27.03 14.49
CA GLU A 42 -15.86 26.34 14.40
C GLU A 42 -16.01 24.82 14.45
N ILE A 43 -16.91 24.30 15.30
CA ILE A 43 -17.27 22.88 15.28
C ILE A 43 -17.83 22.48 13.92
N ASP A 44 -18.67 23.34 13.33
CA ASP A 44 -19.24 23.09 12.01
C ASP A 44 -18.19 23.11 10.89
N ARG A 45 -17.19 24.02 10.95
CA ARG A 45 -16.08 24.05 10.00
C ARG A 45 -15.29 22.75 9.98
N VAL A 46 -14.98 22.18 11.15
CA VAL A 46 -14.32 20.85 11.24
C VAL A 46 -15.21 19.77 10.63
N ARG A 47 -16.50 19.77 10.98
CA ARG A 47 -17.48 18.79 10.49
C ARG A 47 -17.61 18.81 8.97
N VAL A 48 -17.72 20.01 8.37
CA VAL A 48 -17.79 20.18 6.91
C VAL A 48 -16.49 19.71 6.26
N GLY A 49 -15.33 20.06 6.83
CA GLY A 49 -14.04 19.60 6.31
C GLY A 49 -13.90 18.08 6.33
N ARG A 50 -14.25 17.45 7.46
CA ARG A 50 -14.26 15.99 7.61
C ARG A 50 -15.21 15.32 6.61
N ASN A 51 -16.45 15.80 6.50
CA ASN A 51 -17.45 15.21 5.60
C ASN A 51 -17.01 15.31 4.15
N ALA A 52 -16.40 16.42 3.74
CA ALA A 52 -15.92 16.56 2.38
C ALA A 52 -14.75 15.61 2.05
N VAL A 53 -13.86 15.36 3.00
CA VAL A 53 -12.81 14.34 2.85
C VAL A 53 -13.43 12.94 2.78
N ALA A 54 -14.43 12.63 3.61
CA ALA A 54 -15.14 11.35 3.55
C ALA A 54 -15.81 11.15 2.17
N ASP A 55 -16.51 12.16 1.67
CA ASP A 55 -17.16 12.14 0.35
C ASP A 55 -16.13 12.00 -0.80
N GLU A 56 -14.94 12.57 -0.66
CA GLU A 56 -13.83 12.39 -1.61
C GLU A 56 -13.33 10.94 -1.62
N LEU A 57 -13.06 10.37 -0.45
CA LEU A 57 -12.56 8.98 -0.33
C LEU A 57 -13.60 7.96 -0.83
N GLN A 58 -14.88 8.17 -0.52
CA GLN A 58 -15.97 7.32 -1.04
C GLN A 58 -16.07 7.41 -2.57
N ARG A 59 -15.94 8.61 -3.15
CA ARG A 59 -15.92 8.76 -4.61
C ARG A 59 -14.71 8.07 -5.24
N LEU A 60 -13.54 8.17 -4.62
CA LEU A 60 -12.35 7.46 -5.07
C LEU A 60 -12.57 5.95 -5.06
N GLN A 61 -13.15 5.42 -3.99
CA GLN A 61 -13.49 3.99 -3.87
C GLN A 61 -14.48 3.53 -4.95
N GLN A 62 -15.50 4.33 -5.25
CA GLN A 62 -16.47 4.04 -6.32
C GLN A 62 -15.86 4.15 -7.72
N SER A 63 -14.89 5.04 -7.91
CA SER A 63 -14.21 5.25 -9.20
C SER A 63 -13.06 4.26 -9.45
N MET A 64 -12.80 3.34 -8.52
CA MET A 64 -11.68 2.42 -8.66
C MET A 64 -11.88 1.45 -9.84
N PRO A 65 -10.83 1.22 -10.64
CA PRO A 65 -10.83 0.17 -11.65
C PRO A 65 -11.10 -1.20 -11.01
N LYS A 66 -11.75 -2.11 -11.74
CA LYS A 66 -12.01 -3.48 -11.27
C LYS A 66 -10.73 -4.29 -11.02
N ASP A 67 -9.61 -3.86 -11.60
CA ASP A 67 -8.26 -4.39 -11.47
C ASP A 67 -7.40 -3.61 -10.45
N ALA A 68 -8.01 -2.75 -9.63
CA ALA A 68 -7.29 -2.11 -8.53
C ALA A 68 -6.87 -3.16 -7.48
N PRO A 69 -5.67 -3.05 -6.89
CA PRO A 69 -5.23 -3.96 -5.85
C PRO A 69 -6.20 -3.92 -4.64
N PRO A 70 -6.61 -5.07 -4.09
CA PRO A 70 -7.56 -5.12 -2.97
C PRO A 70 -7.04 -4.41 -1.71
N GLU A 71 -5.72 -4.33 -1.54
CA GLU A 71 -5.06 -3.64 -0.43
C GLU A 71 -5.39 -2.14 -0.42
N LEU A 72 -5.59 -1.56 -1.60
CA LEU A 72 -5.87 -0.14 -1.77
C LEU A 72 -7.28 0.20 -1.29
N THR A 73 -8.24 -0.69 -1.53
CA THR A 73 -9.61 -0.59 -1.01
C THR A 73 -9.64 -0.71 0.50
N ALA A 74 -8.99 -1.75 1.04
CA ALA A 74 -8.92 -1.97 2.48
C ALA A 74 -8.30 -0.76 3.21
N LEU A 75 -7.37 -0.07 2.56
CA LEU A 75 -6.79 1.14 3.13
C LEU A 75 -7.76 2.31 3.16
N LEU A 76 -8.45 2.59 2.05
CA LEU A 76 -9.44 3.67 2.03
C LEU A 76 -10.52 3.44 3.11
N ASP A 77 -10.89 2.18 3.36
CA ASP A 77 -11.80 1.82 4.45
C ASP A 77 -11.24 2.19 5.83
N VAL A 78 -9.95 1.93 6.08
CA VAL A 78 -9.28 2.36 7.32
C VAL A 78 -9.32 3.89 7.46
N HIS A 79 -9.04 4.64 6.40
CA HIS A 79 -9.10 6.11 6.44
C HIS A 79 -10.54 6.61 6.72
N LEU A 80 -11.55 5.97 6.14
CA LEU A 80 -12.96 6.27 6.43
C LEU A 80 -13.31 5.97 7.89
N MET A 81 -12.85 4.85 8.44
CA MET A 81 -13.04 4.52 9.85
C MET A 81 -12.37 5.54 10.78
N LEU A 82 -11.17 6.01 10.44
CA LEU A 82 -10.46 7.03 11.21
C LEU A 82 -11.17 8.39 11.18
N LEU A 83 -11.80 8.74 10.06
CA LEU A 83 -12.64 9.95 9.97
C LEU A 83 -13.88 9.88 10.88
N GLU A 84 -14.41 8.68 11.08
CA GLU A 84 -15.58 8.42 11.92
C GLU A 84 -15.22 8.22 13.41
N ASP A 85 -13.93 8.26 13.77
CA ASP A 85 -13.47 8.03 15.13
C ASP A 85 -14.03 9.08 16.13
N GLU A 86 -14.73 8.58 17.16
CA GLU A 86 -15.34 9.41 18.18
C GLU A 86 -14.32 10.08 19.10
N THR A 87 -13.14 9.46 19.31
CA THR A 87 -12.06 10.01 20.15
C THR A 87 -11.48 11.26 19.49
N LEU A 88 -11.24 11.21 18.18
CA LEU A 88 -10.83 12.37 17.41
C LEU A 88 -11.92 13.45 17.43
N THR A 89 -13.15 13.10 17.07
CA THR A 89 -14.26 14.06 16.94
C THR A 89 -14.61 14.73 18.27
N THR A 90 -14.71 13.95 19.34
CA THR A 90 -15.06 14.45 20.68
C THR A 90 -13.92 15.25 21.29
N GLY A 91 -12.67 14.82 21.10
CA GLY A 91 -11.49 15.55 21.56
C GLY A 91 -11.36 16.92 20.91
N VAL A 92 -11.53 17.01 19.58
CA VAL A 92 -11.54 18.30 18.88
C VAL A 92 -12.65 19.22 19.39
N LYS A 93 -13.86 18.68 19.55
CA LYS A 93 -14.99 19.44 20.13
C LYS A 93 -14.69 19.96 21.53
N HIS A 94 -13.99 19.17 22.36
CA HIS A 94 -13.58 19.57 23.70
C HIS A 94 -12.63 20.78 23.67
N TRP A 95 -11.62 20.78 22.79
CA TRP A 95 -10.68 21.89 22.64
C TRP A 95 -11.38 23.18 22.18
N ILE A 96 -12.29 23.09 21.21
CA ILE A 96 -13.05 24.26 20.73
C ILE A 96 -13.99 24.78 21.82
N THR A 97 -14.69 23.90 22.55
CA THR A 97 -15.72 24.30 23.52
C THR A 97 -15.13 24.83 24.82
N ASN A 98 -14.15 24.13 25.39
CA ASN A 98 -13.66 24.40 26.75
C ASN A 98 -12.40 25.28 26.77
N ARG A 99 -11.58 25.21 25.72
CA ARG A 99 -10.35 26.00 25.60
C ARG A 99 -10.47 27.14 24.59
N LEU A 100 -11.60 27.22 23.88
CA LEU A 100 -11.89 28.26 22.90
C LEU A 100 -10.82 28.33 21.80
N TYR A 101 -10.26 27.17 21.40
CA TYR A 101 -9.31 27.11 20.29
C TYR A 101 -10.04 27.18 18.94
N ASN A 102 -9.41 27.77 17.93
CA ASN A 102 -9.87 27.66 16.55
C ASN A 102 -9.81 26.21 16.05
N ALA A 103 -10.65 25.90 15.06
CA ALA A 103 -10.89 24.57 14.54
C ALA A 103 -9.61 23.83 14.10
N GLU A 104 -8.75 24.50 13.34
CA GLU A 104 -7.50 23.92 12.86
C GLU A 104 -6.56 23.57 14.01
N TRP A 105 -6.44 24.47 15.00
CA TRP A 105 -5.52 24.26 16.12
C TRP A 105 -6.02 23.17 17.07
N ALA A 106 -7.35 23.11 17.28
CA ALA A 106 -8.00 22.04 18.01
C ALA A 106 -7.75 20.67 17.36
N LEU A 107 -7.79 20.59 16.03
CA LEU A 107 -7.51 19.37 15.27
C LEU A 107 -6.06 18.93 15.40
N THR A 108 -5.10 19.86 15.25
CA THR A 108 -3.66 19.55 15.44
C THR A 108 -3.34 19.16 16.88
N THR A 109 -3.92 19.84 17.86
CA THR A 109 -3.72 19.53 19.29
C THR A 109 -4.25 18.14 19.62
N GLN A 110 -5.42 17.77 19.11
CA GLN A 110 -5.98 16.44 19.34
C GLN A 110 -5.16 15.35 18.63
N LEU A 111 -4.68 15.62 17.41
CA LEU A 111 -3.77 14.73 16.71
C LEU A 111 -2.52 14.45 17.54
N GLU A 112 -1.84 15.48 18.08
CA GLU A 112 -0.63 15.30 18.88
C GLU A 112 -0.83 14.40 20.10
N ILE A 113 -1.99 14.47 20.74
CA ILE A 113 -2.31 13.63 21.90
C ILE A 113 -2.45 12.17 21.47
N ILE A 114 -3.21 11.92 20.41
CA ILE A 114 -3.44 10.57 19.91
C ILE A 114 -2.13 9.97 19.36
N VAL A 115 -1.34 10.77 18.64
CA VAL A 115 -0.03 10.37 18.12
C VAL A 115 0.93 9.94 19.24
N ARG A 116 0.97 10.66 20.37
CA ARG A 116 1.80 10.26 21.51
C ARG A 116 1.38 8.91 22.10
N GLN A 117 0.08 8.62 22.14
CA GLN A 117 -0.42 7.32 22.58
C GLN A 117 0.03 6.21 21.63
N PHE A 118 0.05 6.45 20.32
CA PHE A 118 0.60 5.52 19.33
C PHE A 118 2.11 5.30 19.50
N ASP A 119 2.88 6.34 19.79
CA ASP A 119 4.34 6.24 19.99
C ASP A 119 4.70 5.41 21.23
N GLU A 120 3.82 5.35 22.23
CA GLU A 120 3.98 4.52 23.43
C GLU A 120 3.63 3.03 23.22
N MET A 121 3.11 2.66 22.05
CA MET A 121 2.74 1.28 21.74
C MET A 121 3.96 0.44 21.32
N GLU A 122 4.13 -0.73 21.94
CA GLU A 122 5.24 -1.64 21.61
C GLU A 122 5.09 -2.30 20.23
N ASP A 123 3.84 -2.49 19.76
CA ASP A 123 3.53 -3.12 18.48
C ASP A 123 3.88 -2.20 17.29
N GLU A 124 4.76 -2.69 16.41
CA GLU A 124 5.21 -1.99 15.20
C GLU A 124 4.06 -1.76 14.20
N TYR A 125 3.12 -2.69 14.07
CA TYR A 125 1.96 -2.56 13.19
C TYR A 125 1.00 -1.48 13.69
N LEU A 126 0.80 -1.37 15.00
CA LEU A 126 -0.04 -0.31 15.58
C LEU A 126 0.63 1.05 15.45
N ARG A 127 1.97 1.13 15.55
CA ARG A 127 2.73 2.35 15.26
C ARG A 127 2.62 2.80 13.82
N GLU A 128 2.49 1.89 12.84
CA GLU A 128 2.27 2.27 11.45
C GLU A 128 0.92 3.00 11.23
N ARG A 129 -0.12 2.70 12.01
CA ARG A 129 -1.43 3.39 11.94
C ARG A 129 -1.39 4.86 12.34
N LYS A 130 -0.35 5.28 13.06
CA LYS A 130 -0.10 6.70 13.37
C LYS A 130 -0.03 7.54 12.09
N ALA A 131 0.67 7.05 11.07
CA ALA A 131 0.84 7.76 9.81
C ALA A 131 -0.50 7.96 9.10
N ASP A 132 -1.38 6.94 9.14
CA ASP A 132 -2.72 7.02 8.54
C ASP A 132 -3.57 8.12 9.21
N LEU A 133 -3.50 8.23 10.55
CA LEU A 133 -4.20 9.30 11.28
C LEU A 133 -3.64 10.70 10.95
N GLU A 134 -2.32 10.84 10.88
CA GLU A 134 -1.66 12.09 10.48
C GLU A 134 -2.11 12.52 9.07
N GLN A 135 -2.17 11.59 8.11
CA GLN A 135 -2.63 11.85 6.75
C GLN A 135 -4.10 12.29 6.69
N VAL A 136 -4.98 11.63 7.45
CA VAL A 136 -6.41 11.98 7.53
C VAL A 136 -6.59 13.41 8.07
N VAL A 137 -5.90 13.74 9.16
CA VAL A 137 -5.96 15.09 9.74
C VAL A 137 -5.38 16.14 8.80
N GLU A 138 -4.27 15.85 8.13
CA GLU A 138 -3.68 16.77 7.15
C GLU A 138 -4.65 17.04 5.99
N ARG A 139 -5.35 16.02 5.49
CA ARG A 139 -6.38 16.18 4.45
C ARG A 139 -7.53 17.07 4.90
N ILE A 140 -8.02 16.90 6.13
CA ILE A 140 -9.05 17.78 6.70
C ILE A 140 -8.54 19.23 6.75
N LEU A 141 -7.33 19.44 7.24
CA LEU A 141 -6.72 20.77 7.33
C LEU A 141 -6.54 21.44 5.96
N ARG A 142 -6.14 20.70 4.93
CA ARG A 142 -6.03 21.20 3.55
C ARG A 142 -7.39 21.62 3.00
N TYR A 143 -8.43 20.80 3.22
CA TYR A 143 -9.78 21.14 2.81
C TYR A 143 -10.28 22.41 3.51
N MET A 144 -10.07 22.51 4.82
CA MET A 144 -10.46 23.70 5.61
C MET A 144 -9.76 24.99 5.16
N LYS A 145 -8.54 24.88 4.61
CA LYS A 145 -7.79 26.00 4.02
C LYS A 145 -8.11 26.28 2.54
N GLY A 146 -8.94 25.47 1.89
CA GLY A 146 -9.24 25.59 0.47
C GLY A 146 -8.07 25.24 -0.46
N VAL A 147 -7.09 24.48 0.02
CA VAL A 147 -5.95 24.02 -0.78
C VAL A 147 -6.35 22.73 -1.50
N VAL A 148 -6.39 22.76 -2.83
CA VAL A 148 -6.70 21.60 -3.67
C VAL A 148 -5.56 20.58 -3.59
N SER A 149 -5.88 19.28 -3.70
CA SER A 149 -4.88 18.20 -3.70
C SER A 149 -3.72 18.50 -4.66
N PRO A 150 -2.45 18.36 -4.21
CA PRO A 150 -1.27 18.72 -4.99
C PRO A 150 -1.00 17.82 -6.20
N ILE A 151 -1.77 16.74 -6.39
CA ILE A 151 -1.65 15.80 -7.52
C ILE A 151 -2.64 16.13 -8.65
N ALA A 152 -3.27 17.31 -8.58
CA ALA A 152 -3.95 17.86 -9.74
C ALA A 152 -2.96 18.00 -10.90
N LEU A 153 -3.27 17.33 -12.02
CA LEU A 153 -2.55 17.42 -13.29
C LEU A 153 -2.16 18.89 -13.56
N PRO A 154 -0.87 19.21 -13.78
CA PRO A 154 -0.55 20.55 -14.26
C PRO A 154 -1.30 20.75 -15.58
N PRO A 155 -1.95 21.91 -15.80
CA PRO A 155 -2.51 22.20 -17.12
C PRO A 155 -1.38 22.06 -18.14
N PRO A 156 -1.66 21.51 -19.34
CA PRO A 156 -0.64 21.33 -20.35
C PRO A 156 0.03 22.67 -20.59
N VAL A 157 1.32 22.76 -20.25
CA VAL A 157 2.12 23.96 -20.45
C VAL A 157 2.20 24.15 -21.97
N ARG A 158 1.28 24.93 -22.53
CA ARG A 158 1.43 25.50 -23.87
C ARG A 158 2.66 26.39 -23.78
N ARG A 159 3.80 25.89 -24.25
CA ARG A 159 5.01 26.70 -24.47
C ARG A 159 4.58 27.96 -25.23
N LYS A 160 4.59 29.11 -24.53
CA LYS A 160 4.45 30.42 -25.17
C LYS A 160 5.67 30.60 -26.08
N GLY A 161 5.39 31.01 -27.30
CA GLY A 161 6.33 30.97 -28.42
C GLY A 161 7.64 31.73 -28.18
N GLY A 162 8.69 31.13 -28.73
CA GLY A 162 9.95 31.74 -29.10
C GLY A 162 10.47 30.98 -30.30
N LEU A 163 10.42 31.60 -31.48
CA LEU A 163 10.89 31.05 -32.75
C LEU A 163 12.41 30.84 -32.70
N HIS A 164 12.88 29.63 -32.41
CA HIS A 164 14.14 29.14 -32.93
C HIS A 164 14.02 27.65 -33.27
N GLN A 165 14.42 27.35 -34.50
CA GLN A 165 14.31 26.06 -35.19
C GLN A 165 14.91 24.92 -34.36
N MET A 166 14.11 23.91 -34.02
CA MET A 166 14.60 22.58 -33.66
C MET A 166 13.66 21.51 -34.24
N SER A 167 14.28 20.39 -34.60
CA SER A 167 13.88 19.31 -35.53
C SER A 167 12.61 18.50 -35.17
N PRO A 168 12.05 17.68 -36.10
CA PRO A 168 10.75 17.01 -35.96
C PRO A 168 10.67 15.81 -35.00
N ASP A 169 11.55 15.68 -33.99
CA ASP A 169 11.68 14.45 -33.18
C ASP A 169 11.36 14.64 -31.66
N GLU A 170 10.86 15.81 -31.24
CA GLU A 170 10.57 16.14 -29.82
C GLU A 170 9.08 15.97 -29.44
N SER A 171 8.45 14.85 -29.79
CA SER A 171 7.13 14.49 -29.23
C SER A 171 7.16 13.29 -28.27
N LEU A 172 8.32 13.02 -27.66
CA LEU A 172 8.43 12.10 -26.54
C LEU A 172 8.25 12.89 -25.24
N THR A 173 7.07 12.77 -24.63
CA THR A 173 6.81 13.27 -23.27
C THR A 173 7.88 12.71 -22.34
N VAL A 174 8.75 13.58 -21.82
CA VAL A 174 9.79 13.16 -20.87
C VAL A 174 9.10 12.53 -19.65
N PRO A 175 9.47 11.30 -19.24
CA PRO A 175 8.84 10.66 -18.09
C PRO A 175 9.01 11.51 -16.84
N LEU A 176 7.99 11.53 -15.99
CA LEU A 176 8.02 12.29 -14.74
C LEU A 176 8.27 11.36 -13.55
N VAL A 177 8.96 11.87 -12.53
CA VAL A 177 9.23 11.15 -11.28
C VAL A 177 8.66 11.97 -10.13
N LEU A 178 7.80 11.36 -9.32
CA LEU A 178 7.17 12.05 -8.20
C LEU A 178 8.05 12.02 -6.96
N ILE A 179 8.22 13.16 -6.30
CA ILE A 179 8.96 13.27 -5.05
C ILE A 179 8.06 13.93 -4.03
N ALA A 180 7.79 13.21 -2.94
CA ALA A 180 6.89 13.67 -1.89
C ALA A 180 7.50 13.40 -0.52
N HIS A 181 7.02 14.11 0.51
CA HIS A 181 7.33 13.72 1.87
C HIS A 181 6.68 12.37 2.19
N ASP A 182 5.39 12.27 1.89
CA ASP A 182 4.60 11.05 1.99
C ASP A 182 3.55 11.04 0.86
N LEU A 183 3.03 9.86 0.53
CA LEU A 183 1.96 9.68 -0.44
C LEU A 183 0.78 8.99 0.24
N SER A 184 -0.40 9.63 0.16
CA SER A 184 -1.60 8.97 0.61
C SER A 184 -2.09 7.96 -0.43
N PRO A 185 -2.94 6.99 -0.09
CA PRO A 185 -3.28 5.93 -1.06
C PRO A 185 -4.23 6.40 -2.15
N ALA A 186 -5.02 7.43 -1.86
CA ALA A 186 -5.72 8.23 -2.87
C ALA A 186 -4.77 8.89 -3.88
N ASP A 187 -3.60 9.34 -3.44
CA ASP A 187 -2.56 9.92 -4.30
C ASP A 187 -1.97 8.85 -5.23
N MET A 188 -1.77 7.64 -4.72
CA MET A 188 -1.29 6.48 -5.51
C MET A 188 -2.31 6.00 -6.54
N LEU A 189 -3.62 6.11 -6.26
CA LEU A 189 -4.67 5.84 -7.24
C LEU A 189 -4.63 6.81 -8.43
N GLN A 190 -4.50 8.10 -8.14
CA GLN A 190 -4.32 9.11 -9.18
C GLN A 190 -3.01 8.92 -9.94
N PHE A 191 -1.97 8.45 -9.24
CA PHE A 191 -0.69 8.09 -9.84
C PHE A 191 -0.81 6.96 -10.88
N LYS A 192 -1.58 5.89 -10.61
CA LYS A 192 -1.79 4.79 -11.57
C LYS A 192 -2.39 5.29 -12.90
N GLN A 193 -3.18 6.36 -12.87
CA GLN A 193 -3.82 6.95 -14.05
C GLN A 193 -2.94 8.02 -14.75
N SER A 194 -1.75 8.29 -14.23
CA SER A 194 -0.89 9.39 -14.65
C SER A 194 0.36 8.93 -15.44
N VAL A 195 1.18 9.89 -15.86
CA VAL A 195 2.36 9.69 -16.72
C VAL A 195 3.67 9.46 -15.93
N PHE A 196 3.58 9.21 -14.63
CA PHE A 196 4.76 9.07 -13.78
C PHE A 196 5.43 7.69 -13.92
N ALA A 197 6.75 7.68 -14.04
CA ALA A 197 7.56 6.47 -14.21
C ALA A 197 8.03 5.85 -12.89
N GLY A 198 7.92 6.59 -11.77
CA GLY A 198 8.37 6.15 -10.45
C GLY A 198 8.14 7.22 -9.40
N PHE A 199 8.31 6.86 -8.13
CA PHE A 199 8.16 7.82 -7.03
C PHE A 199 9.15 7.61 -5.88
N VAL A 200 9.38 8.68 -5.12
CA VAL A 200 10.21 8.71 -3.92
C VAL A 200 9.44 9.36 -2.77
N THR A 201 9.47 8.72 -1.60
CA THR A 201 8.94 9.31 -0.36
C THR A 201 10.03 9.47 0.70
N ASP A 202 9.96 10.56 1.47
CA ASP A 202 10.86 10.79 2.60
C ASP A 202 10.59 9.82 3.76
N VAL A 203 9.31 9.54 4.02
CA VAL A 203 8.86 8.61 5.05
C VAL A 203 8.38 7.29 4.43
N GLY A 204 8.18 6.28 5.28
CA GLY A 204 7.73 4.95 4.88
C GLY A 204 8.72 3.85 5.20
N GLY A 205 8.19 2.68 5.57
CA GLY A 205 8.93 1.45 5.86
C GLY A 205 8.77 0.40 4.75
N LYS A 206 9.48 -0.72 4.85
CA LYS A 206 9.34 -1.83 3.87
C LYS A 206 7.95 -2.49 3.86
N THR A 207 7.22 -2.33 4.95
CA THR A 207 5.88 -2.84 5.25
C THR A 207 4.80 -1.77 5.15
N SER A 208 5.17 -0.51 4.94
CA SER A 208 4.17 0.56 4.91
C SER A 208 3.21 0.37 3.76
N HIS A 209 2.02 0.95 3.88
CA HIS A 209 1.00 0.91 2.85
C HIS A 209 1.50 1.40 1.49
N THR A 210 2.26 2.50 1.47
CA THR A 210 2.97 3.00 0.29
C THR A 210 3.87 1.94 -0.32
N ALA A 211 4.55 1.15 0.51
CA ALA A 211 5.43 0.10 0.05
C ALA A 211 4.69 -1.11 -0.54
N ILE A 212 3.58 -1.50 0.08
CA ILE A 212 2.72 -2.58 -0.40
C ILE A 212 2.12 -2.21 -1.75
N VAL A 213 1.52 -1.02 -1.86
CA VAL A 213 0.86 -0.55 -3.09
C VAL A 213 1.87 -0.39 -4.23
N ALA A 214 3.08 0.14 -3.96
CA ALA A 214 4.13 0.25 -4.98
C ALA A 214 4.48 -1.10 -5.62
N ARG A 215 4.57 -2.16 -4.80
CA ARG A 215 4.85 -3.52 -5.28
C ARG A 215 3.71 -4.06 -6.13
N SER A 216 2.47 -3.89 -5.69
CA SER A 216 1.28 -4.35 -6.42
C SER A 216 1.13 -3.63 -7.77
N LEU A 217 1.62 -2.39 -7.89
CA LEU A 217 1.60 -1.63 -9.13
C LEU A 217 2.81 -1.88 -10.05
N ASP A 218 3.84 -2.60 -9.59
CA ASP A 218 5.12 -2.83 -10.30
C ASP A 218 5.80 -1.53 -10.78
N ILE A 219 5.74 -0.48 -9.96
CA ILE A 219 6.33 0.83 -10.25
C ILE A 219 7.59 1.02 -9.42
N PRO A 220 8.76 1.33 -10.02
CA PRO A 220 10.00 1.57 -9.28
C PRO A 220 9.83 2.64 -8.20
N ALA A 221 10.14 2.28 -6.95
CA ALA A 221 9.91 3.16 -5.81
C ALA A 221 10.97 2.98 -4.71
N VAL A 222 11.35 4.12 -4.12
CA VAL A 222 12.22 4.21 -2.94
C VAL A 222 11.49 5.00 -1.86
N VAL A 223 11.28 4.37 -0.70
CA VAL A 223 10.62 5.02 0.45
C VAL A 223 11.61 5.27 1.57
N GLY A 224 11.27 6.11 2.54
CA GLY A 224 12.18 6.37 3.67
C GLY A 224 13.46 7.11 3.27
N ALA A 225 13.43 7.89 2.18
CA ALA A 225 14.58 8.65 1.67
C ALA A 225 14.90 9.92 2.50
N ARG A 226 14.21 10.10 3.62
CA ARG A 226 14.37 11.13 4.67
C ARG A 226 14.17 12.57 4.21
N SER A 227 15.06 13.10 3.38
CA SER A 227 15.08 14.52 3.00
C SER A 227 15.07 14.70 1.48
N ALA A 228 14.61 13.69 0.73
CA ALA A 228 14.50 13.75 -0.72
C ALA A 228 13.63 14.92 -1.18
N SER A 229 12.48 15.15 -0.53
CA SER A 229 11.59 16.29 -0.87
C SER A 229 12.21 17.66 -0.62
N GLN A 230 13.23 17.74 0.25
CA GLN A 230 13.92 18.99 0.59
C GLN A 230 15.16 19.24 -0.27
N LEU A 231 15.84 18.16 -0.67
CA LEU A 231 17.09 18.22 -1.42
C LEU A 231 16.87 18.30 -2.94
N VAL A 232 15.84 17.64 -3.45
CA VAL A 232 15.53 17.63 -4.88
C VAL A 232 14.75 18.88 -5.25
N ARG A 233 15.01 19.45 -6.42
CA ARG A 233 14.29 20.61 -6.94
C ARG A 233 13.37 20.22 -8.08
N GLN A 234 12.37 21.06 -8.31
CA GLN A 234 11.41 20.88 -9.39
C GLN A 234 12.17 20.83 -10.72
N ASP A 235 11.80 19.88 -11.58
CA ASP A 235 12.38 19.62 -12.89
C ASP A 235 13.84 19.11 -12.89
N ASP A 236 14.41 18.75 -11.73
CA ASP A 236 15.71 18.05 -11.71
C ASP A 236 15.62 16.71 -12.45
N TRP A 237 16.69 16.31 -13.12
CA TRP A 237 16.79 14.93 -13.60
C TRP A 237 16.98 13.99 -12.40
N VAL A 238 16.17 12.94 -12.34
CA VAL A 238 16.20 11.98 -11.26
C VAL A 238 16.18 10.57 -11.82
N ILE A 239 17.03 9.73 -11.23
CA ILE A 239 17.07 8.29 -11.45
C ILE A 239 16.65 7.63 -10.14
N ILE A 240 15.65 6.77 -10.20
CA ILE A 240 15.28 5.86 -9.10
C ILE A 240 15.83 4.48 -9.46
N ASP A 241 16.71 3.97 -8.61
CA ASP A 241 17.17 2.59 -8.59
C ASP A 241 16.42 1.86 -7.46
N GLY A 242 15.27 1.27 -7.81
CA GLY A 242 14.41 0.56 -6.88
C GLY A 242 14.99 -0.76 -6.39
N ASP A 243 16.00 -1.30 -7.09
CA ASP A 243 16.73 -2.51 -6.67
C ASP A 243 17.76 -2.17 -5.58
N ALA A 244 18.53 -1.09 -5.76
CA ALA A 244 19.54 -0.66 -4.81
C ALA A 244 18.98 0.21 -3.67
N GLY A 245 17.77 0.76 -3.82
CA GLY A 245 17.21 1.72 -2.86
C GLY A 245 17.87 3.10 -2.95
N VAL A 246 18.28 3.50 -4.16
CA VAL A 246 19.07 4.72 -4.39
C VAL A 246 18.34 5.67 -5.32
N VAL A 247 18.38 6.95 -5.00
CA VAL A 247 17.87 8.03 -5.85
C VAL A 247 19.05 8.92 -6.25
N VAL A 248 19.33 9.03 -7.54
CA VAL A 248 20.41 9.90 -8.07
C VAL A 248 19.80 11.16 -8.65
N VAL A 249 20.23 12.31 -8.14
CA VAL A 249 19.67 13.63 -8.47
C VAL A 249 20.70 14.41 -9.29
N ASP A 250 20.23 15.11 -10.32
CA ASP A 250 21.05 15.84 -11.28
C ASP A 250 22.23 14.98 -11.81
N PRO A 251 21.97 13.76 -12.32
CA PRO A 251 23.00 12.84 -12.79
C PRO A 251 23.79 13.45 -13.95
N SER A 252 25.10 13.23 -13.94
CA SER A 252 25.93 13.57 -15.09
C SER A 252 25.48 12.80 -16.34
N PRO A 253 25.74 13.30 -17.55
CA PRO A 253 25.36 12.60 -18.78
C PRO A 253 25.89 11.15 -18.87
N ILE A 254 27.05 10.89 -18.25
CA ILE A 254 27.65 9.56 -18.17
C ILE A 254 26.80 8.62 -17.31
N ILE A 255 26.39 9.07 -16.12
CA ILE A 255 25.54 8.30 -15.19
C ILE A 255 24.17 8.06 -15.82
N LEU A 256 23.59 9.09 -16.46
CA LEU A 256 22.31 8.97 -17.14
C LEU A 256 22.35 7.93 -18.28
N ALA A 257 23.44 7.89 -19.06
CA ALA A 257 23.63 6.91 -20.11
C ALA A 257 23.81 5.48 -19.56
N GLU A 258 24.57 5.32 -18.48
CA GLU A 258 24.78 4.02 -17.82
C GLU A 258 23.45 3.46 -17.27
N TYR A 259 22.69 4.26 -16.53
CA TYR A 259 21.39 3.86 -16.00
C TYR A 259 20.36 3.64 -17.11
N GLY A 260 20.38 4.45 -18.18
CA GLY A 260 19.54 4.22 -19.35
C GLY A 260 19.87 2.88 -20.05
N PHE A 261 21.14 2.47 -20.07
CA PHE A 261 21.53 1.16 -20.56
C PHE A 261 21.04 0.04 -19.64
N LYS A 262 21.22 0.17 -18.32
CA LYS A 262 20.69 -0.80 -17.34
C LYS A 262 19.17 -0.95 -17.43
N GLN A 263 18.43 0.16 -17.53
CA GLN A 263 16.98 0.16 -17.70
C GLN A 263 16.55 -0.65 -18.94
N ARG A 264 17.23 -0.44 -20.08
CA ARG A 264 16.97 -1.21 -21.31
C ARG A 264 17.31 -2.70 -21.15
N GLN A 265 18.40 -3.05 -20.44
CA GLN A 265 18.73 -4.44 -20.17
C GLN A 265 17.65 -5.12 -19.31
N VAL A 266 17.16 -4.45 -18.26
CA VAL A 266 16.08 -4.96 -17.42
C VAL A 266 14.80 -5.16 -18.24
N ALA A 267 14.46 -4.22 -19.11
CA ALA A 267 13.29 -4.34 -19.99
C ALA A 267 13.42 -5.51 -20.97
N LEU A 268 14.59 -5.68 -21.60
CA LEU A 268 14.88 -6.81 -22.49
C LEU A 268 14.83 -8.15 -21.75
N GLU A 269 15.34 -8.21 -20.52
CA GLU A 269 15.31 -9.42 -19.72
C GLU A 269 13.88 -9.77 -19.30
N ARG A 270 13.06 -8.79 -18.89
CA ARG A 270 11.63 -8.99 -18.65
C ARG A 270 10.90 -9.52 -19.88
N GLU A 271 11.23 -9.00 -21.08
CA GLU A 271 10.65 -9.50 -22.33
C GLU A 271 11.06 -10.95 -22.60
N ARG A 272 12.34 -11.30 -22.38
CA ARG A 272 12.84 -12.68 -22.49
C ARG A 272 12.13 -13.62 -21.52
N LEU A 273 11.99 -13.23 -20.26
CA LEU A 273 11.26 -14.01 -19.24
C LEU A 273 9.79 -14.20 -19.62
N THR A 274 9.15 -13.18 -20.19
CA THR A 274 7.76 -13.26 -20.66
C THR A 274 7.61 -14.31 -21.76
N ARG A 275 8.60 -14.45 -22.66
CA ARG A 275 8.61 -15.51 -23.69
C ARG A 275 8.73 -16.91 -23.09
N LEU A 276 9.35 -17.04 -21.91
CA LEU A 276 9.47 -18.32 -21.20
C LEU A 276 8.18 -18.75 -20.49
N ARG A 277 7.17 -17.88 -20.38
CA ARG A 277 5.94 -18.14 -19.61
C ARG A 277 5.29 -19.50 -19.90
N HIS A 278 5.26 -19.89 -21.18
CA HIS A 278 4.64 -21.14 -21.62
C HIS A 278 5.66 -22.21 -22.04
N THR A 279 6.94 -21.98 -21.71
CA THR A 279 8.03 -22.89 -22.01
C THR A 279 8.17 -23.91 -20.87
N PRO A 280 8.25 -25.22 -21.16
CA PRO A 280 8.50 -26.23 -20.13
C PRO A 280 9.79 -25.95 -19.36
N ALA A 281 9.74 -26.05 -18.03
CA ALA A 281 10.92 -25.93 -17.17
C ALA A 281 11.73 -27.24 -17.24
N ILE A 282 12.78 -27.23 -18.06
CA ILE A 282 13.69 -28.36 -18.29
C ILE A 282 15.12 -27.86 -18.09
N THR A 283 15.91 -28.57 -17.29
CA THR A 283 17.32 -28.26 -17.06
C THR A 283 18.17 -28.53 -18.31
N LEU A 284 19.42 -28.04 -18.34
CA LEU A 284 20.33 -28.23 -19.48
C LEU A 284 20.64 -29.70 -19.79
N ASP A 285 20.55 -30.57 -18.78
CA ASP A 285 20.74 -32.02 -18.87
C ASP A 285 19.41 -32.80 -19.04
N GLY A 286 18.28 -32.11 -19.27
CA GLY A 286 17.02 -32.70 -19.67
C GLY A 286 16.07 -33.11 -18.53
N HIS A 287 16.35 -32.73 -17.29
CA HIS A 287 15.46 -33.01 -16.16
C HIS A 287 14.28 -32.02 -16.14
N LYS A 288 13.06 -32.55 -16.18
CA LYS A 288 11.84 -31.74 -16.10
C LYS A 288 11.52 -31.40 -14.64
N VAL A 289 11.24 -30.13 -14.38
CA VAL A 289 10.80 -29.62 -13.07
C VAL A 289 9.44 -28.95 -13.25
N GLU A 290 8.60 -28.99 -12.22
CA GLU A 290 7.32 -28.28 -12.21
C GLU A 290 7.45 -26.99 -11.41
N LEU A 291 7.04 -25.88 -12.02
CA LEU A 291 7.00 -24.57 -11.36
C LEU A 291 5.55 -24.31 -10.94
N LEU A 292 5.32 -24.40 -9.63
CA LEU A 292 4.01 -24.17 -9.02
C LEU A 292 4.01 -22.85 -8.26
N ALA A 293 2.85 -22.20 -8.18
CA ALA A 293 2.68 -20.94 -7.45
C ALA A 293 2.41 -21.18 -5.96
N ASN A 294 2.81 -20.20 -5.15
CA ASN A 294 2.35 -20.08 -3.77
C ASN A 294 1.30 -18.96 -3.74
N ILE A 295 0.14 -19.21 -3.16
CA ILE A 295 -0.95 -18.24 -3.06
C ILE A 295 -1.42 -18.07 -1.61
N GLU A 296 -1.93 -16.88 -1.30
CA GLU A 296 -2.46 -16.54 0.03
C GLU A 296 -3.96 -16.29 -0.01
N MET A 297 -4.50 -15.82 -1.14
CA MET A 297 -5.93 -15.62 -1.37
C MET A 297 -6.41 -16.41 -2.61
N PRO A 298 -7.69 -16.82 -2.67
CA PRO A 298 -8.26 -17.46 -3.87
C PRO A 298 -8.09 -16.64 -5.16
N GLU A 299 -8.11 -15.32 -5.05
CA GLU A 299 -8.00 -14.37 -6.16
C GLU A 299 -6.61 -14.42 -6.84
N ASP A 300 -5.57 -14.84 -6.10
CA ASP A 300 -4.20 -14.97 -6.63
C ASP A 300 -4.08 -16.07 -7.70
N ALA A 301 -5.03 -17.02 -7.75
CA ALA A 301 -5.04 -18.10 -8.73
C ALA A 301 -5.04 -17.57 -10.17
N ALA A 302 -5.81 -16.51 -10.46
CA ALA A 302 -5.83 -15.90 -11.78
C ALA A 302 -4.47 -15.30 -12.17
N GLY A 303 -3.77 -14.71 -11.19
CA GLY A 303 -2.40 -14.23 -11.34
C GLY A 303 -1.41 -15.36 -11.62
N ALA A 304 -1.52 -16.48 -10.90
CA ALA A 304 -0.69 -17.67 -11.08
C ALA A 304 -0.83 -18.26 -12.50
N VAL A 305 -2.07 -18.40 -13.00
CA VAL A 305 -2.33 -18.84 -14.38
C VAL A 305 -1.72 -17.85 -15.39
N THR A 306 -1.91 -16.56 -15.16
CA THR A 306 -1.36 -15.50 -16.03
C THR A 306 0.16 -15.47 -16.02
N ALA A 307 0.81 -15.95 -14.95
CA ALA A 307 2.25 -16.08 -14.81
C ALA A 307 2.81 -17.39 -15.41
N GLY A 308 1.96 -18.32 -15.85
CA GLY A 308 2.38 -19.60 -16.44
C GLY A 308 2.70 -20.70 -15.43
N ALA A 309 2.19 -20.60 -14.19
CA ALA A 309 2.33 -21.66 -13.20
C ALA A 309 1.59 -22.93 -13.64
N LEU A 310 2.16 -24.11 -13.36
CA LEU A 310 1.56 -25.41 -13.70
C LEU A 310 0.58 -25.92 -12.63
N GLY A 311 0.27 -25.10 -11.64
CA GLY A 311 -0.53 -25.43 -10.47
C GLY A 311 -0.14 -24.55 -9.28
N VAL A 312 -0.81 -24.77 -8.16
CA VAL A 312 -0.48 -24.17 -6.87
C VAL A 312 0.17 -25.24 -6.02
N GLY A 313 1.42 -25.00 -5.61
CA GLY A 313 2.19 -25.91 -4.76
C GLY A 313 1.96 -25.63 -3.27
N LEU A 314 1.44 -24.45 -2.94
CA LEU A 314 1.07 -24.08 -1.58
C LEU A 314 -0.03 -23.02 -1.60
N PHE A 315 -1.23 -23.40 -1.18
CA PHE A 315 -2.26 -22.46 -0.77
C PHE A 315 -2.24 -22.32 0.75
N ARG A 316 -1.86 -21.13 1.23
CA ARG A 316 -1.87 -20.74 2.64
C ARG A 316 -3.30 -20.45 3.12
N SER A 317 -3.87 -21.30 3.96
CA SER A 317 -5.26 -21.16 4.43
C SER A 317 -5.43 -20.20 5.62
N GLU A 318 -4.34 -19.66 6.17
CA GLU A 318 -4.37 -18.88 7.42
C GLU A 318 -5.18 -17.59 7.29
N PHE A 319 -5.29 -17.02 6.08
CA PHE A 319 -6.08 -15.81 5.84
C PHE A 319 -7.55 -15.97 6.25
N LEU A 320 -8.11 -17.19 6.14
CA LEU A 320 -9.49 -17.49 6.53
C LEU A 320 -9.70 -17.36 8.04
N PHE A 321 -8.65 -17.53 8.82
CA PHE A 321 -8.71 -17.57 10.28
C PHE A 321 -8.23 -16.26 10.91
N MET A 322 -7.33 -15.53 10.24
CA MET A 322 -6.74 -14.29 10.77
C MET A 322 -7.73 -13.11 10.77
N GLY A 323 -7.64 -12.24 11.78
CA GLY A 323 -8.41 -10.98 11.85
C GLY A 323 -9.86 -11.09 12.34
N ARG A 324 -10.33 -12.29 12.69
CA ARG A 324 -11.70 -12.52 13.16
C ARG A 324 -11.84 -12.34 14.67
N LYS A 325 -12.89 -11.66 15.10
CA LYS A 325 -13.26 -11.52 16.52
C LYS A 325 -14.17 -12.68 16.94
N GLY A 326 -13.59 -13.83 17.28
CA GLY A 326 -14.25 -14.90 18.03
C GLY A 326 -15.12 -15.90 17.25
N SER A 327 -15.27 -15.77 15.93
CA SER A 327 -15.96 -16.77 15.10
C SER A 327 -14.99 -17.38 14.07
N LEU A 328 -14.64 -18.65 14.27
CA LEU A 328 -13.90 -19.44 13.29
C LEU A 328 -14.73 -19.59 12.00
N PRO A 329 -14.09 -19.65 10.81
CA PRO A 329 -14.79 -19.83 9.55
C PRO A 329 -15.50 -21.19 9.52
N ASP A 330 -16.76 -21.19 9.12
CA ASP A 330 -17.54 -22.42 9.01
C ASP A 330 -17.14 -23.26 7.79
N GLU A 331 -17.69 -24.47 7.67
CA GLU A 331 -17.39 -25.38 6.57
C GLU A 331 -17.71 -24.78 5.20
N GLU A 332 -18.82 -24.03 5.11
CA GLU A 332 -19.32 -23.50 3.84
C GLU A 332 -18.43 -22.37 3.34
N GLU A 333 -18.06 -21.44 4.22
CA GLU A 333 -17.15 -20.35 3.91
C GLU A 333 -15.78 -20.86 3.45
N GLN A 334 -15.22 -21.83 4.19
CA GLN A 334 -13.97 -22.47 3.80
C GLN A 334 -14.10 -23.19 2.44
N TYR A 335 -15.19 -23.93 2.24
CA TYR A 335 -15.46 -24.62 0.98
C TYR A 335 -15.53 -23.65 -0.20
N GLN A 336 -16.24 -22.53 -0.06
CA GLN A 336 -16.35 -21.53 -1.13
C GLN A 336 -14.99 -20.89 -1.44
N ALA A 337 -14.16 -20.63 -0.43
CA ALA A 337 -12.80 -20.13 -0.66
C ALA A 337 -11.92 -21.14 -1.40
N TYR A 338 -11.89 -22.40 -0.95
CA TYR A 338 -11.11 -23.46 -1.59
C TYR A 338 -11.61 -23.76 -3.01
N ARG A 339 -12.93 -23.81 -3.21
CA ARG A 339 -13.55 -24.00 -4.52
C ARG A 339 -13.13 -22.90 -5.51
N ARG A 340 -13.16 -21.63 -5.09
CA ARG A 340 -12.74 -20.51 -5.95
C ARG A 340 -11.28 -20.64 -6.39
N ALA A 341 -10.38 -21.05 -5.49
CA ALA A 341 -8.99 -21.28 -5.84
C ALA A 341 -8.82 -22.44 -6.84
N VAL A 342 -9.52 -23.56 -6.63
CA VAL A 342 -9.49 -24.73 -7.52
C VAL A 342 -10.05 -24.43 -8.90
N GLU A 343 -11.21 -23.77 -8.97
CA GLU A 343 -11.83 -23.33 -10.23
C GLU A 343 -10.93 -22.29 -10.95
N GLY A 344 -10.32 -21.38 -10.18
CA GLY A 344 -9.40 -20.36 -10.70
C GLY A 344 -8.15 -20.92 -11.38
N MET A 345 -7.71 -22.12 -11.00
CA MET A 345 -6.57 -22.82 -11.60
C MET A 345 -6.92 -23.64 -12.86
N GLN A 346 -8.18 -23.61 -13.32
CA GLN A 346 -8.60 -24.14 -14.62
C GLN A 346 -8.20 -25.61 -14.85
N GLY A 347 -8.27 -26.44 -13.81
CA GLY A 347 -7.96 -27.87 -13.85
C GLY A 347 -6.52 -28.22 -13.48
N MET A 348 -5.65 -27.24 -13.21
CA MET A 348 -4.32 -27.48 -12.63
C MET A 348 -4.41 -27.79 -11.13
N PRO A 349 -3.45 -28.55 -10.57
CA PRO A 349 -3.50 -28.99 -9.17
C PRO A 349 -3.37 -27.83 -8.19
N VAL A 350 -4.03 -27.95 -7.03
CA VAL A 350 -3.97 -26.97 -5.93
C VAL A 350 -3.67 -27.67 -4.62
N THR A 351 -2.42 -27.60 -4.15
CA THR A 351 -2.03 -28.12 -2.86
C THR A 351 -2.47 -27.18 -1.73
N ILE A 352 -3.54 -27.55 -1.03
CA ILE A 352 -4.07 -26.78 0.09
C ILE A 352 -3.38 -27.20 1.39
N ARG A 353 -2.73 -26.25 2.05
CA ARG A 353 -2.17 -26.48 3.39
C ARG A 353 -3.26 -26.24 4.43
N THR A 354 -3.46 -27.22 5.31
CA THR A 354 -4.29 -27.06 6.51
C THR A 354 -3.72 -25.95 7.40
N VAL A 355 -4.56 -25.39 8.27
CA VAL A 355 -4.22 -24.19 9.04
C VAL A 355 -2.87 -24.32 9.80
N ASP A 356 -1.93 -23.40 9.54
CA ASP A 356 -0.65 -23.26 10.28
C ASP A 356 -0.66 -21.97 11.11
N ILE A 357 -1.40 -22.00 12.22
CA ILE A 357 -1.49 -20.92 13.20
C ILE A 357 -0.98 -21.42 14.56
N GLY A 358 -0.35 -20.53 15.33
CA GLY A 358 0.09 -20.78 16.70
C GLY A 358 -0.78 -20.10 17.76
N ALA A 359 -0.59 -20.50 19.02
CA ALA A 359 -1.25 -19.91 20.19
C ALA A 359 -0.95 -18.40 20.41
N ASP A 360 0.01 -17.84 19.67
CA ASP A 360 0.39 -16.43 19.64
C ASP A 360 -0.57 -15.53 18.85
N LYS A 361 -1.51 -16.11 18.09
CA LYS A 361 -2.57 -15.36 17.40
C LYS A 361 -3.91 -15.66 18.08
N PRO A 362 -4.44 -14.75 18.92
CA PRO A 362 -5.59 -15.03 19.76
C PRO A 362 -6.87 -15.09 18.90
N LEU A 363 -7.23 -16.30 18.46
CA LEU A 363 -8.52 -16.58 17.84
C LEU A 363 -9.65 -16.59 18.87
N ASP A 364 -9.34 -16.71 20.16
CA ASP A 364 -10.32 -16.77 21.23
C ASP A 364 -9.86 -16.06 22.52
N LYS A 365 -10.75 -15.27 23.13
CA LYS A 365 -10.48 -14.50 24.37
C LYS A 365 -10.42 -15.38 25.64
N GLY A 366 -10.58 -16.70 25.49
CA GLY A 366 -10.75 -17.65 26.60
C GLY A 366 -9.47 -18.36 27.06
N TYR A 367 -8.41 -18.38 26.25
CA TYR A 367 -7.13 -18.97 26.67
C TYR A 367 -6.33 -17.93 27.44
N LYS A 368 -6.38 -18.02 28.77
CA LYS A 368 -5.41 -17.34 29.64
C LYS A 368 -4.00 -17.69 29.17
N GLU A 369 -3.17 -16.66 29.14
CA GLU A 369 -1.75 -16.67 28.80
C GLU A 369 -0.98 -17.82 29.47
N ASP A 370 -0.86 -18.95 28.79
CA ASP A 370 0.38 -19.71 28.84
C ASP A 370 1.27 -19.13 27.74
N THR A 371 1.92 -17.99 28.04
CA THR A 371 3.01 -17.47 27.21
C THR A 371 4.06 -18.56 27.07
N HIS A 372 3.98 -19.33 25.98
CA HIS A 372 4.99 -20.30 25.65
C HIS A 372 6.30 -19.53 25.41
N LEU A 373 7.34 -19.86 26.18
CA LEU A 373 8.70 -19.29 26.05
C LEU A 373 9.25 -19.33 24.62
N ASN A 374 8.71 -20.21 23.77
CA ASN A 374 8.99 -20.24 22.33
C ASN A 374 7.72 -20.63 21.54
N PRO A 375 7.00 -19.65 20.96
CA PRO A 375 5.81 -19.90 20.15
C PRO A 375 6.06 -20.82 18.94
N ALA A 376 7.26 -20.75 18.34
CA ALA A 376 7.60 -21.60 17.20
C ALA A 376 7.70 -23.09 17.56
N LEU A 377 7.99 -23.40 18.84
CA LEU A 377 8.05 -24.78 19.36
C LEU A 377 6.76 -25.20 20.10
N GLY A 378 5.78 -24.30 20.23
CA GLY A 378 4.56 -24.49 21.01
C GLY A 378 3.44 -25.28 20.30
N LEU A 379 2.22 -25.08 20.79
CA LEU A 379 0.99 -25.61 20.21
C LEU A 379 0.63 -24.80 18.94
N ARG A 380 0.98 -25.33 17.78
CA ARG A 380 0.78 -24.69 16.47
C ARG A 380 0.49 -25.69 15.36
N ALA A 381 -0.06 -25.21 14.25
CA ALA A 381 -0.30 -25.98 13.05
C ALA A 381 -1.05 -27.28 13.35
N ILE A 382 -0.58 -28.40 12.78
CA ILE A 382 -1.15 -29.73 13.02
C ILE A 382 -1.28 -30.09 14.51
N ARG A 383 -0.41 -29.58 15.40
CA ARG A 383 -0.52 -29.86 16.84
C ARG A 383 -1.77 -29.20 17.42
N TRP A 384 -2.06 -27.98 16.98
CA TRP A 384 -3.28 -27.27 17.35
C TRP A 384 -4.50 -27.93 16.70
N SER A 385 -4.44 -28.26 15.42
CA SER A 385 -5.50 -28.99 14.71
C SER A 385 -5.86 -30.33 15.36
N LEU A 386 -4.89 -31.04 15.92
CA LEU A 386 -5.12 -32.28 16.65
C LEU A 386 -5.63 -32.06 18.08
N ALA A 387 -5.35 -30.89 18.68
CA ALA A 387 -5.88 -30.51 19.99
C ALA A 387 -7.34 -30.02 19.90
N ASP A 388 -7.75 -29.45 18.76
CA ASP A 388 -9.14 -29.10 18.45
C ASP A 388 -9.63 -29.83 17.17
N PRO A 389 -10.07 -31.10 17.30
CA PRO A 389 -10.54 -31.89 16.17
C PRO A 389 -11.81 -31.35 15.49
N ALA A 390 -12.65 -30.60 16.20
CA ALA A 390 -13.91 -30.09 15.64
C ALA A 390 -13.63 -29.02 14.56
N MET A 391 -12.72 -28.09 14.87
CA MET A 391 -12.22 -27.11 13.91
C MET A 391 -11.51 -27.81 12.75
N PHE A 392 -10.63 -28.78 13.04
CA PHE A 392 -9.86 -29.46 12.00
C PHE A 392 -10.73 -30.27 11.03
N LEU A 393 -11.73 -30.99 11.54
CA LEU A 393 -12.69 -31.74 10.72
C LEU A 393 -13.50 -30.82 9.81
N THR A 394 -13.87 -29.62 10.30
CA THR A 394 -14.52 -28.59 9.48
C THR A 394 -13.67 -28.23 8.26
N GLN A 395 -12.38 -27.99 8.48
CA GLN A 395 -11.44 -27.68 7.39
C GLN A 395 -11.26 -28.86 6.42
N LEU A 396 -11.06 -30.08 6.93
CA LEU A 396 -10.90 -31.27 6.07
C LEU A 396 -12.14 -31.54 5.22
N ARG A 397 -13.34 -31.39 5.79
CA ARG A 397 -14.60 -31.55 5.05
C ARG A 397 -14.74 -30.53 3.93
N ALA A 398 -14.39 -29.27 4.21
CA ALA A 398 -14.38 -28.21 3.21
C ALA A 398 -13.40 -28.49 2.06
N ILE A 399 -12.17 -28.94 2.37
CA ILE A 399 -11.15 -29.32 1.37
C ILE A 399 -11.64 -30.48 0.51
N LEU A 400 -12.17 -31.54 1.13
CA LEU A 400 -12.71 -32.71 0.41
C LEU A 400 -13.89 -32.35 -0.50
N ARG A 401 -14.75 -31.42 -0.06
CA ARG A 401 -15.83 -30.90 -0.92
C ARG A 401 -15.27 -30.10 -2.10
N ALA A 402 -14.23 -29.31 -1.90
CA ALA A 402 -13.59 -28.54 -2.97
C ALA A 402 -12.90 -29.46 -4.01
N ALA A 403 -12.36 -30.61 -3.59
CA ALA A 403 -11.75 -31.61 -4.46
C ALA A 403 -12.73 -32.23 -5.49
N ALA A 404 -14.04 -32.03 -5.34
CA ALA A 404 -15.01 -32.40 -6.37
C ALA A 404 -14.92 -31.54 -7.64
N HIS A 405 -14.28 -30.36 -7.55
CA HIS A 405 -14.20 -29.38 -8.65
C HIS A 405 -12.84 -29.36 -9.37
N GLY A 406 -11.86 -30.11 -8.89
CA GLY A 406 -10.52 -30.17 -9.48
C GLY A 406 -9.53 -30.95 -8.63
N GLN A 407 -8.27 -31.02 -9.08
CA GLN A 407 -7.23 -31.76 -8.38
C GLN A 407 -6.71 -30.96 -7.18
N VAL A 408 -6.86 -31.52 -5.98
CA VAL A 408 -6.47 -30.93 -4.69
C VAL A 408 -5.48 -31.84 -3.97
#